data_AF-A0A7Y8I239-F1
#
_entry.id   AF-A0A7Y8I239-F1
#
_cell.length_a   1.000
_cell.length_b   1.000
_cell.length_c   1.000
_cell.angle_alpha   90.00
_cell.angle_beta   90.00
_cell.angle_gamma   90.00
#
_symmetry.space_group_name_H-M   'P 1'
#
loop_
_entity.id
_entity.type
_entity.pdbx_description
1 polymer ?
#
loop_
_entity_poly.entity_id
_entity_poly.type
_entity_poly.pdbx_seq_one_letter_code
_entity_poly.pdbx_strand_id
1 'polypeptide(L)'
;MSEWQFAQRRPEQRLAMLSQYSVMKEQDGKQIEFLITVKEYMTPRDPMMKFYAESDRETNEHTGVPYRPTGWGPTLLKALSQCIEEIERFPCSAE
;
A
#
# COMPACT_ATOMS: atom_id res chain seq x y z
N MET A 1 0.02 -17.99 15.66
CA MET A 1 -0.92 -16.86 15.84
C MET A 1 -0.10 -15.72 16.40
N SER A 2 -0.08 -14.56 15.76
CA SER A 2 0.84 -13.48 16.14
C SER A 2 0.31 -12.72 17.36
N GLU A 3 1.15 -12.49 18.37
CA GLU A 3 0.73 -11.96 19.67
C GLU A 3 0.06 -10.57 19.61
N TRP A 4 0.43 -9.76 18.60
CA TRP A 4 -0.15 -8.43 18.38
C TRP A 4 -1.68 -8.46 18.18
N GLN A 5 -2.23 -9.58 17.72
CA GLN A 5 -3.66 -9.74 17.48
C GLN A 5 -4.49 -9.63 18.77
N PHE A 6 -3.92 -10.07 19.90
CA PHE A 6 -4.58 -9.99 21.21
C PHE A 6 -4.67 -8.58 21.77
N ALA A 7 -3.95 -7.61 21.19
CA ALA A 7 -4.05 -6.21 21.61
C ALA A 7 -5.38 -5.57 21.18
N GLN A 8 -6.06 -6.10 20.16
CA GLN A 8 -7.34 -5.58 19.71
C GLN A 8 -8.45 -5.98 20.70
N ARG A 9 -9.04 -5.00 21.37
CA ARG A 9 -10.16 -5.20 22.32
C ARG A 9 -11.52 -5.05 21.65
N ARG A 10 -11.59 -4.26 20.58
CA ARG A 10 -12.83 -3.91 19.87
C ARG A 10 -12.59 -3.91 18.35
N PRO A 11 -13.43 -4.59 17.54
CA PRO A 11 -13.31 -4.61 16.07
C PRO A 11 -13.21 -3.23 15.42
N GLU A 12 -13.90 -2.22 16.00
CA GLU A 12 -13.95 -0.85 15.49
C GLU A 12 -12.60 -0.13 15.57
N GLN A 13 -11.67 -0.61 16.40
CA GLN A 13 -10.31 -0.08 16.50
C GLN A 13 -9.51 -0.29 15.21
N ARG A 14 -9.90 -1.28 14.39
CA ARG A 14 -9.19 -1.66 13.15
C ARG A 14 -7.69 -1.76 13.33
N LEU A 15 -7.26 -2.46 14.39
CA LEU A 15 -5.84 -2.68 14.64
C LEU A 15 -5.22 -3.37 13.43
N ALA A 16 -4.11 -2.82 12.95
CA ALA A 16 -3.35 -3.37 11.86
C ALA A 16 -1.86 -3.43 12.22
N MET A 17 -1.20 -4.50 11.77
CA MET A 17 0.26 -4.56 11.74
C MET A 17 0.75 -3.87 10.48
N LEU A 18 1.76 -3.01 10.61
CA LEU A 18 2.35 -2.28 9.50
C LEU A 18 3.63 -2.99 9.03
N SER A 19 3.80 -3.12 7.73
CA SER A 19 5.05 -3.55 7.09
C SER A 19 5.41 -2.53 6.02
N GLN A 20 6.65 -2.04 6.06
CA GLN A 20 7.14 -1.03 5.12
C GLN A 20 8.07 -1.67 4.10
N TYR A 21 7.92 -1.25 2.85
CA TYR A 21 8.70 -1.70 1.71
C TYR A 21 9.10 -0.48 0.88
N SER A 22 10.25 -0.52 0.20
CA SER A 22 10.59 0.50 -0.78
C SER A 22 10.71 -0.12 -2.18
N VAL A 23 10.36 0.65 -3.19
CA VAL A 23 10.55 0.30 -4.61
C VAL A 23 11.08 1.52 -5.36
N MET A 24 12.04 1.28 -6.26
CA MET A 24 12.58 2.31 -7.14
C MET A 24 11.86 2.23 -8.48
N LYS A 25 11.26 3.34 -8.91
CA LYS A 25 10.72 3.52 -10.26
C LYS A 25 11.69 4.34 -11.09
N GLU A 26 12.03 3.87 -12.29
CA GLU A 26 12.76 4.66 -13.27
C GLU A 26 11.78 5.40 -14.18
N GLN A 27 11.95 6.72 -14.31
CA GLN A 27 11.15 7.56 -15.20
C GLN A 27 11.98 8.73 -15.73
N ASP A 28 12.00 8.91 -17.05
CA ASP A 28 12.75 9.99 -17.72
C ASP A 28 14.24 10.06 -17.31
N GLY A 29 14.86 8.90 -17.05
CA GLY A 29 16.24 8.79 -16.59
C GLY A 29 16.46 9.17 -15.13
N LYS A 30 15.39 9.43 -14.37
CA LYS A 30 15.41 9.66 -12.92
C LYS A 30 14.93 8.43 -12.18
N GLN A 31 15.52 8.16 -11.02
CA GLN A 31 15.04 7.16 -10.09
C GLN A 31 14.19 7.82 -9.01
N ILE A 32 12.95 7.38 -8.85
CA ILE A 32 12.00 7.86 -7.85
C ILE A 32 11.77 6.72 -6.86
N GLU A 33 12.07 6.96 -5.58
CA GLU A 33 11.79 6.01 -4.51
C GLU A 33 10.35 6.16 -4.03
N PHE A 34 9.63 5.04 -3.96
CA PHE A 34 8.31 4.92 -3.35
C PHE A 34 8.41 4.08 -2.07
N LEU A 35 7.86 4.59 -0.98
CA LEU A 35 7.67 3.85 0.26
C LEU A 35 6.24 3.30 0.29
N ILE A 36 6.11 1.99 0.37
CA ILE A 36 4.82 1.28 0.45
C ILE A 36 4.60 0.83 1.88
N THR A 37 3.45 1.21 2.44
CA THR A 37 2.99 0.71 3.75
C THR A 37 1.89 -0.32 3.54
N VAL A 38 2.12 -1.56 3.97
CA VAL A 38 1.13 -2.62 4.00
C VAL A 38 0.54 -2.73 5.40
N LYS A 39 -0.80 -2.65 5.50
CA LYS A 39 -1.60 -2.80 6.71
C LYS A 39 -2.25 -4.17 6.70
N GLU A 40 -1.85 -5.06 7.60
CA GLU A 40 -2.54 -6.32 7.88
C GLU A 40 -3.56 -6.09 9.00
N TYR A 41 -4.85 -6.06 8.66
CA TYR A 41 -5.90 -5.89 9.66
C TYR A 41 -6.18 -7.18 10.42
N MET A 42 -6.29 -7.08 11.75
CA MET A 42 -6.72 -8.22 12.57
C MET A 42 -8.19 -8.57 12.32
N THR A 43 -9.07 -7.57 12.31
CA THR A 43 -10.50 -7.74 12.05
C THR A 43 -10.90 -7.02 10.75
N PRO A 44 -10.65 -7.62 9.57
CA PRO A 44 -11.02 -7.00 8.30
C PRO A 44 -12.54 -6.99 8.12
N ARG A 45 -13.05 -5.98 7.42
CA ARG A 45 -14.49 -5.90 7.08
C ARG A 45 -14.91 -6.95 6.05
N ASP A 46 -14.02 -7.24 5.12
CA ASP A 46 -14.13 -8.30 4.12
C ASP A 46 -12.91 -9.23 4.28
N PRO A 47 -13.09 -10.55 4.50
CA PRO A 47 -11.98 -11.50 4.60
C PRO A 47 -11.01 -11.48 3.40
N MET A 48 -11.46 -11.10 2.20
CA MET A 48 -10.61 -10.96 1.02
C MET A 48 -9.77 -9.67 1.02
N MET A 49 -10.08 -8.73 1.92
CA MET A 49 -9.42 -7.43 2.06
C MET A 49 -8.65 -7.33 3.38
N LYS A 50 -7.93 -8.41 3.73
CA LYS A 50 -7.13 -8.47 4.97
C LYS A 50 -5.91 -7.56 4.91
N PHE A 51 -5.29 -7.46 3.75
CA PHE A 51 -4.10 -6.65 3.51
C PHE A 51 -4.42 -5.46 2.61
N TYR A 52 -3.92 -4.30 3.01
CA TYR A 52 -4.02 -3.06 2.26
C TYR A 52 -2.65 -2.43 2.10
N ALA A 53 -2.22 -2.20 0.87
CA ALA A 53 -0.98 -1.52 0.55
C ALA A 53 -1.29 -0.11 0.05
N GLU A 54 -0.54 0.88 0.50
CA GLU A 54 -0.59 2.26 0.00
C GLU A 54 0.83 2.80 -0.18
N SER A 55 1.08 3.57 -1.24
CA SER A 55 2.31 4.33 -1.39
C SER A 55 2.27 5.65 -0.61
N ASP A 56 3.44 6.13 -0.22
CA ASP A 56 3.65 7.46 0.37
C ASP A 56 3.40 8.60 -0.64
N ARG A 57 3.75 8.38 -1.90
CA ARG A 57 3.61 9.34 -3.00
C ARG A 57 2.35 9.11 -3.83
N GLU A 58 1.86 10.18 -4.45
CA GLU A 58 0.82 10.14 -5.47
C GLU A 58 1.46 10.08 -6.87
N THR A 59 0.73 9.56 -7.84
CA THR A 59 1.05 9.59 -9.27
C THR A 59 0.02 10.46 -9.99
N ASN A 60 0.24 10.76 -11.28
CA ASN A 60 -0.68 11.57 -12.11
C ASN A 60 -0.93 13.02 -11.66
N GLU A 61 -0.07 13.60 -10.83
CA GLU A 61 -0.22 15.00 -10.38
C GLU A 61 -0.30 16.00 -11.56
N HIS A 62 0.44 15.72 -12.65
CA HIS A 62 0.47 16.56 -13.84
C HIS A 62 -0.71 16.39 -14.81
N THR A 63 -1.47 15.30 -14.73
CA THR A 63 -2.64 15.05 -15.59
C THR A 63 -3.95 15.53 -14.98
N GLY A 64 -3.90 16.16 -13.79
CA GLY A 64 -5.03 16.84 -13.15
C GLY A 64 -5.89 15.96 -12.25
N VAL A 65 -5.56 14.68 -12.09
CA VAL A 65 -6.23 13.76 -11.15
C VAL A 65 -5.16 13.02 -10.35
N PRO A 66 -4.74 13.56 -9.19
CA PRO A 66 -3.81 12.87 -8.31
C PRO A 66 -4.37 11.51 -7.90
N TYR A 67 -3.56 10.49 -8.03
CA TYR A 67 -3.92 9.11 -7.70
C TYR A 67 -2.88 8.55 -6.74
N ARG A 68 -3.30 8.00 -5.60
CA ARG A 68 -2.40 7.27 -4.71
C ARG A 68 -2.41 5.79 -5.11
N PRO A 69 -1.29 5.23 -5.60
CA PRO A 69 -1.16 3.79 -5.79
C PRO A 69 -1.53 3.03 -4.53
N THR A 70 -2.46 2.10 -4.70
CA THR A 70 -2.96 1.26 -3.61
C THR A 70 -3.19 -0.16 -4.10
N GLY A 71 -3.20 -1.11 -3.17
CA GLY A 71 -3.48 -2.51 -3.48
C GLY A 71 -4.24 -3.20 -2.34
N TRP A 72 -5.10 -4.15 -2.68
CA TRP A 72 -5.84 -4.95 -1.71
C TRP A 72 -5.60 -6.43 -1.98
N GLY A 73 -5.57 -7.24 -0.92
CA GLY A 73 -5.50 -8.66 -1.14
C GLY A 73 -5.73 -9.52 0.10
N PRO A 74 -5.96 -10.83 -0.13
CA PRO A 74 -6.05 -11.81 0.95
C PRO A 74 -4.67 -12.13 1.54
N THR A 75 -3.58 -11.73 0.87
CA THR A 75 -2.20 -11.93 1.29
C THR A 75 -1.39 -10.64 1.15
N LEU A 76 -0.32 -10.53 1.94
CA LEU A 76 0.64 -9.44 1.86
C LEU A 76 1.19 -9.29 0.44
N LEU A 77 1.61 -10.40 -0.17
CA LEU A 77 2.20 -10.39 -1.51
C LEU A 77 1.22 -9.87 -2.56
N LYS A 78 -0.07 -10.23 -2.47
CA LYS A 78 -1.07 -9.77 -3.45
C LYS A 78 -1.36 -8.28 -3.33
N ALA A 79 -1.49 -7.77 -2.10
CA ALA A 79 -1.69 -6.34 -1.87
C ALA A 79 -0.45 -5.52 -2.32
N LEU A 80 0.75 -6.00 -2.00
CA LEU A 80 2.00 -5.37 -2.41
C LEU A 80 2.19 -5.38 -3.92
N SER A 81 1.96 -6.52 -4.60
CA SER A 81 2.12 -6.62 -6.05
C SER A 81 1.17 -5.68 -6.78
N GLN A 82 -0.10 -5.61 -6.34
CA GLN A 82 -1.08 -4.70 -6.93
C GLN A 82 -0.68 -3.23 -6.74
N CYS A 83 -0.14 -2.87 -5.57
CA CYS A 83 0.35 -1.50 -5.35
C CYS A 83 1.54 -1.16 -6.26
N ILE A 84 2.47 -2.11 -6.47
CA ILE A 84 3.62 -1.92 -7.37
C ILE A 84 3.15 -1.79 -8.82
N GLU A 85 2.22 -2.63 -9.28
CA GLU A 85 1.62 -2.53 -10.62
C GLU A 85 1.00 -1.14 -10.85
N GLU A 86 0.31 -0.60 -9.85
CA GLU A 86 -0.29 0.74 -9.92
C GLU A 86 0.77 1.87 -9.87
N ILE A 87 1.89 1.69 -9.18
CA ILE A 87 3.04 2.61 -9.23
C ILE A 87 3.64 2.62 -10.64
N GLU A 88 3.80 1.46 -11.28
CA GLU A 88 4.34 1.36 -12.64
C GLU A 88 3.42 1.98 -13.69
N ARG A 89 2.10 1.76 -13.54
CA ARG A 89 1.05 2.15 -14.49
C ARG A 89 1.00 3.64 -14.81
N PHE A 90 1.28 4.51 -13.85
CA PHE A 90 1.04 5.94 -13.97
C PHE A 90 2.32 6.77 -13.83
N PRO A 91 2.54 7.80 -14.67
CA PRO A 91 3.70 8.67 -14.53
C PRO A 91 3.68 9.43 -13.19
N CYS A 92 4.85 9.58 -12.59
CA CYS A 92 5.07 10.29 -11.34
C CYS A 92 6.03 11.47 -11.56
N SER A 93 5.81 12.55 -10.84
CA SER A 93 6.72 13.68 -10.82
C SER A 93 7.92 13.33 -9.95
N ALA A 94 9.13 13.50 -10.47
CA ALA A 94 10.34 13.49 -9.64
C ALA A 94 10.51 14.91 -9.10
N GLU A 95 9.86 15.22 -7.97
CA GLU A 95 10.26 16.35 -7.13
C GLU A 95 11.59 16.05 -6.42
#